data_AF-A0A820JDN9-F1
#
_entry.id   AF-A0A820JDN9-F1
#
_cell.length_a   1.000
_cell.length_b   1.000
_cell.length_c   1.000
_cell.angle_alpha   90.00
_cell.angle_beta   90.00
_cell.angle_gamma   90.00
#
_symmetry.space_group_name_H-M   'P 1'
#
loop_
_entity.id
_entity.type
_entity.pdbx_description
1 polymer ?
#
loop_
_entity_poly.entity_id
_entity_poly.type
_entity_poly.pdbx_seq_one_letter_code
_entity_poly.pdbx_strand_id
1 'polypeptide(L)'
;MLINGFKLSCLPVNAILVSTLECFYNQTCLNQLISFFPTNEKFLAMNFSEQSRFAINSTVQIIVNELMIEEWITNISYDKYFQQCAPNLCTYTINEKYSFTFILRKIISLLGGFTLMLGFFIQLIVKFIRRLPRTEPITCK
;
A
#
# COMPACT_ATOMS: atom_id res chain seq x y z
N MET A 1 9.46 23.52 -19.99
CA MET A 1 8.59 23.15 -21.12
C MET A 1 7.64 22.09 -20.60
N LEU A 2 6.33 22.35 -20.59
CA LEU A 2 5.33 21.40 -20.09
C LEU A 2 4.80 20.62 -21.30
N ILE A 3 4.90 19.31 -21.29
CA ILE A 3 4.30 18.45 -22.32
C ILE A 3 2.79 18.42 -22.06
N ASN A 4 1.97 18.63 -23.10
CA ASN A 4 0.52 18.59 -22.95
C ASN A 4 0.08 17.24 -22.37
N GLY A 5 -0.86 17.30 -21.43
CA GLY A 5 -1.38 16.14 -20.71
C GLY A 5 -0.57 15.71 -19.50
N PHE A 6 0.73 16.00 -19.45
CA PHE A 6 1.59 15.67 -18.30
C PHE A 6 1.49 16.72 -17.20
N LYS A 7 1.18 16.26 -15.99
CA LYS A 7 1.10 17.06 -14.77
C LYS A 7 2.29 16.75 -13.87
N LEU A 8 2.80 17.78 -13.20
CA LEU A 8 3.87 17.65 -12.22
C LEU A 8 3.28 17.57 -10.81
N SER A 9 3.84 16.72 -9.96
CA SER A 9 3.48 16.59 -8.56
C SER A 9 4.71 16.22 -7.73
N CYS A 10 4.63 16.35 -6.40
CA CYS A 10 5.70 15.95 -5.50
C CYS A 10 5.94 14.43 -5.52
N LEU A 11 4.89 13.65 -5.80
CA LEU A 11 4.94 12.20 -5.92
C LEU A 11 4.78 11.79 -7.38
N PRO A 12 5.73 11.03 -7.96
CA PRO A 12 5.64 10.57 -9.35
C PRO A 12 4.33 9.84 -9.66
N VAL A 13 3.84 9.03 -8.73
CA VAL A 13 2.57 8.29 -8.88
C VAL A 13 1.39 9.25 -9.02
N ASN A 14 1.33 10.28 -8.18
CA ASN A 14 0.25 11.27 -8.22
C ASN A 14 0.33 12.14 -9.49
N ALA A 15 1.56 12.47 -9.91
CA ALA A 15 1.80 13.16 -11.18
C ALA A 15 1.22 12.36 -12.35
N ILE A 16 1.50 11.04 -12.40
CA ILE A 16 0.99 10.14 -13.45
C ILE A 16 -0.53 10.04 -13.40
N LEU A 17 -1.12 9.78 -12.22
CA LEU A 17 -2.57 9.58 -12.08
C LEU A 17 -3.40 10.79 -12.54
N VAL A 18 -2.92 12.00 -12.25
CA VAL A 18 -3.61 13.25 -12.64
C VAL A 18 -3.31 13.66 -14.09
N SER A 19 -2.31 13.03 -14.73
CA SER A 19 -1.99 13.25 -16.14
C SER A 19 -2.96 12.55 -17.10
N THR A 20 -2.95 12.97 -18.36
CA THR A 20 -3.69 12.33 -19.47
C THR A 20 -2.72 11.73 -20.49
N LEU A 21 -3.19 10.76 -21.27
CA LEU A 21 -2.40 10.06 -22.31
C LEU A 21 -2.53 10.71 -23.70
N GLU A 22 -3.05 11.93 -23.79
CA GLU A 22 -3.30 12.64 -25.06
C GLU A 22 -2.04 12.82 -25.93
N CYS A 23 -0.87 12.96 -25.31
CA CYS A 23 0.39 13.17 -26.02
C CYS A 23 0.76 12.00 -26.95
N PHE A 24 0.35 10.78 -26.60
CA PHE A 24 0.65 9.59 -27.40
C PHE A 24 -0.14 9.53 -28.71
N TYR A 25 -1.19 10.33 -28.87
CA TYR A 25 -1.97 10.45 -30.10
C TYR A 25 -1.51 11.59 -31.01
N ASN A 26 -0.48 12.36 -30.60
CA ASN A 26 0.04 13.48 -31.37
C ASN A 26 1.53 13.30 -31.65
N GLN A 27 1.90 13.15 -32.93
CA GLN A 27 3.29 12.90 -33.33
C GLN A 27 4.26 14.00 -32.87
N THR A 28 3.85 15.27 -32.89
CA THR A 28 4.69 16.38 -32.46
C THR A 28 4.97 16.31 -30.96
N CYS A 29 3.94 16.03 -30.16
CA CYS A 29 4.07 15.86 -28.72
C CYS A 29 4.93 14.64 -28.36
N LEU A 30 4.66 13.51 -29.03
CA LEU A 30 5.39 12.27 -28.85
C LEU A 30 6.88 12.43 -29.19
N ASN A 31 7.21 13.11 -30.29
CA ASN A 31 8.61 13.41 -30.66
C ASN A 31 9.32 14.27 -29.61
N GLN A 32 8.61 15.24 -29.01
CA GLN A 32 9.16 16.03 -27.90
C GLN A 32 9.40 15.15 -26.67
N LEU A 33 8.48 14.24 -26.34
CA LEU A 33 8.63 13.32 -25.22
C LEU A 33 9.81 12.36 -25.43
N ILE A 34 9.97 11.80 -26.63
CA ILE A 34 11.07 10.88 -26.96
C ILE A 34 12.41 11.60 -26.97
N SER A 35 12.45 12.90 -27.28
CA SER A 35 13.71 13.67 -27.23
C SER A 35 14.37 13.68 -25.84
N PHE A 36 13.62 13.40 -24.78
CA PHE A 36 14.16 13.24 -23.41
C PHE A 36 14.81 11.87 -23.17
N PHE A 37 14.55 10.88 -24.02
CA PHE A 37 15.06 9.52 -23.91
C PHE A 37 16.03 9.21 -25.06
N PRO A 38 17.26 8.75 -24.78
CA PRO A 38 18.23 8.42 -25.81
C PRO A 38 17.87 7.08 -26.47
N THR A 39 16.92 7.08 -27.41
CA THR A 39 16.50 5.89 -28.16
C THR A 39 16.64 6.10 -29.67
N ASN A 40 17.15 5.09 -30.37
CA ASN A 40 17.27 5.09 -31.83
C ASN A 40 15.97 4.64 -32.53
N GLU A 41 14.95 4.25 -31.77
CA GLU A 41 13.68 3.77 -32.31
C GLU A 41 12.78 4.93 -32.73
N LYS A 42 12.08 4.74 -33.85
CA LYS A 42 11.05 5.66 -34.33
C LYS A 42 9.71 5.21 -33.80
N PHE A 43 9.14 5.98 -32.89
CA PHE A 43 7.79 5.75 -32.40
C PHE A 43 6.78 6.51 -33.25
N LEU A 44 5.69 5.82 -33.60
CA LEU A 44 4.54 6.42 -34.28
C LEU A 44 3.46 6.75 -33.25
N ALA A 45 2.80 7.88 -33.43
CA ALA A 45 1.62 8.23 -32.65
C ALA A 45 0.49 7.21 -32.86
N MET A 46 -0.28 6.98 -31.79
CA MET A 46 -1.46 6.12 -31.83
C MET A 46 -2.55 6.73 -32.71
N ASN A 47 -3.35 5.87 -33.34
CA ASN A 47 -4.42 6.30 -34.22
C ASN A 47 -5.65 6.72 -33.40
N PHE A 48 -6.25 7.86 -33.77
CA PHE A 48 -7.46 8.40 -33.12
C PHE A 48 -8.72 7.62 -33.51
N SER A 49 -8.67 6.84 -34.60
CA SER A 49 -9.84 6.16 -35.18
C SER A 49 -10.16 4.80 -34.54
N GLU A 50 -9.29 4.28 -33.68
CA GLU A 50 -9.57 3.04 -32.94
C GLU A 50 -10.62 3.34 -31.85
N GLN A 51 -11.70 2.56 -31.80
CA GLN A 51 -12.71 2.69 -30.75
C GLN A 51 -12.12 2.19 -29.44
N SER A 52 -11.75 3.11 -28.54
CA SER A 52 -11.42 2.79 -27.14
C SER A 52 -12.62 3.08 -26.24
N ARG A 53 -12.73 2.32 -25.16
CA ARG A 53 -13.67 2.58 -24.08
C ARG A 53 -13.39 3.92 -23.38
N PHE A 54 -12.12 4.35 -23.35
CA PHE A 54 -11.69 5.57 -22.68
C PHE A 54 -11.52 6.72 -23.68
N ALA A 55 -12.01 7.91 -23.31
CA ALA A 55 -11.75 9.11 -24.09
C ALA A 55 -10.28 9.53 -23.96
N ILE A 56 -9.71 10.13 -25.01
CA ILE A 56 -8.28 10.51 -25.06
C ILE A 56 -7.89 11.55 -24.00
N ASN A 57 -8.86 12.36 -23.56
CA ASN A 57 -8.70 13.33 -22.47
C ASN A 57 -8.95 12.74 -21.07
N SER A 58 -9.19 11.42 -20.96
CA SER A 58 -9.35 10.75 -19.67
C SER A 58 -8.03 10.76 -18.90
N THR A 59 -8.11 10.97 -17.59
CA THR A 59 -6.93 10.87 -16.73
C THR A 59 -6.53 9.42 -16.54
N VAL A 60 -5.23 9.20 -16.30
CA VAL A 60 -4.72 7.86 -15.99
C VAL A 60 -5.41 7.27 -14.75
N GLN A 61 -5.82 8.11 -13.80
CA GLN A 61 -6.59 7.67 -12.64
C GLN A 61 -7.91 6.98 -13.03
N ILE A 62 -8.67 7.53 -13.98
CA ILE A 62 -9.93 6.91 -14.44
C ILE A 62 -9.62 5.55 -15.08
N ILE A 63 -8.59 5.51 -15.94
CA ILE A 63 -8.19 4.30 -16.65
C ILE A 63 -7.77 3.21 -15.66
N VAL A 64 -6.99 3.55 -14.64
CA VAL A 64 -6.54 2.60 -13.60
C VAL A 64 -7.68 2.15 -12.69
N ASN A 65 -8.60 3.05 -12.32
CA ASN A 65 -9.77 2.68 -11.51
C ASN A 65 -10.65 1.64 -12.21
N GLU A 66 -10.67 1.68 -13.55
CA GLU A 66 -11.36 0.74 -14.42
C GLU A 66 -10.47 -0.43 -14.88
N LEU A 67 -9.38 -0.69 -14.13
CA LEU A 67 -8.42 -1.77 -14.33
C LEU A 67 -7.73 -1.76 -15.70
N MET A 68 -7.79 -0.64 -16.42
CA MET A 68 -7.29 -0.49 -17.79
C MET A 68 -7.93 -1.48 -18.78
N ILE A 69 -9.17 -1.93 -18.50
CA ILE A 69 -9.87 -2.90 -19.33
C ILE A 69 -10.65 -2.18 -20.42
N GLU A 70 -10.28 -2.43 -21.68
CA GLU A 70 -11.00 -1.93 -22.86
C GLU A 70 -12.29 -2.73 -23.09
N GLU A 71 -12.21 -4.06 -23.08
CA GLU A 71 -13.34 -4.96 -23.33
C GLU A 71 -13.36 -6.14 -22.36
N TRP A 72 -14.57 -6.49 -21.91
CA TRP A 72 -14.80 -7.68 -21.09
C TRP A 72 -15.19 -8.86 -21.97
N ILE A 73 -14.30 -9.85 -22.09
CA ILE A 73 -14.60 -11.10 -22.78
C ILE A 73 -15.27 -12.04 -21.76
N THR A 74 -16.57 -12.28 -21.92
CA THR A 74 -17.35 -13.15 -21.02
C THR A 74 -17.27 -14.63 -21.39
N ASN A 75 -16.90 -14.94 -22.63
CA ASN A 75 -16.78 -16.30 -23.14
C ASN A 75 -15.33 -16.81 -23.11
N ILE A 76 -14.71 -16.80 -21.92
CA ILE A 76 -13.35 -17.32 -21.73
C ILE A 76 -13.43 -18.73 -21.13
N SER A 77 -12.67 -19.66 -21.70
CA SER A 77 -12.43 -20.96 -21.08
C SER A 77 -11.31 -20.82 -20.04
N TYR A 78 -11.68 -20.80 -18.77
CA TYR A 78 -10.72 -20.74 -17.66
C TYR A 78 -9.77 -21.94 -17.63
N ASP A 79 -10.22 -23.13 -18.06
CA ASP A 79 -9.36 -24.31 -18.17
C ASP A 79 -8.21 -24.09 -19.15
N LYS A 80 -8.51 -23.56 -20.34
CA LYS A 80 -7.47 -23.25 -21.35
C LYS A 80 -6.52 -22.17 -20.86
N TYR A 81 -7.04 -21.13 -20.22
CA TYR A 81 -6.22 -20.06 -19.64
C TYR A 81 -5.26 -20.62 -18.59
N PHE A 82 -5.76 -21.43 -17.66
CA PHE A 82 -4.95 -22.02 -16.61
C PHE A 82 -3.89 -22.97 -17.17
N GLN A 83 -4.22 -23.78 -18.17
CA GLN A 83 -3.24 -24.65 -18.83
C GLN A 83 -2.11 -23.88 -19.52
N GLN A 84 -2.39 -22.69 -20.08
CA GLN A 84 -1.37 -21.86 -20.72
C GLN A 84 -0.52 -21.06 -19.72
N CYS A 85 -1.13 -20.60 -18.63
CA CYS A 85 -0.49 -19.72 -17.66
C CYS A 85 -0.03 -20.45 -16.38
N ALA A 86 -0.18 -21.78 -16.31
CA ALA A 86 0.25 -22.56 -15.16
C ALA A 86 1.76 -22.38 -14.93
N PRO A 87 2.18 -21.93 -13.74
CA PRO A 87 3.60 -21.84 -13.43
C PRO A 87 4.22 -23.23 -13.40
N ASN A 88 5.40 -23.39 -14.01
CA ASN A 88 6.12 -24.67 -13.98
C ASN A 88 6.54 -25.09 -12.56
N LEU A 89 6.72 -24.12 -11.66
CA LEU A 89 7.13 -24.31 -10.28
C LEU A 89 6.32 -23.36 -9.39
N CYS A 90 5.64 -23.92 -8.39
CA CYS A 90 4.99 -23.13 -7.35
C CYS A 90 5.94 -23.00 -6.15
N THR A 91 6.33 -21.78 -5.82
CA THR A 91 7.01 -21.50 -4.56
C THR A 91 5.98 -20.99 -3.55
N TYR A 92 5.87 -21.68 -2.42
CA TYR A 92 5.06 -21.20 -1.31
C TYR A 92 5.99 -20.49 -0.32
N THR A 93 5.63 -19.27 0.05
CA THR A 93 6.31 -18.55 1.13
C THR A 93 5.65 -18.96 2.43
N ILE A 94 6.36 -19.73 3.26
CA ILE A 94 5.96 -19.90 4.67
C ILE A 94 6.29 -18.59 5.36
N ASN A 95 5.30 -17.70 5.46
CA ASN A 95 5.40 -16.51 6.29
C ASN A 95 5.33 -16.97 7.75
N GLU A 96 6.48 -17.21 8.38
CA GLU A 96 6.54 -17.41 9.83
C GLU A 96 5.99 -16.15 10.51
N LYS A 97 4.78 -16.25 11.08
CA LYS A 97 4.07 -15.14 11.71
C LYS A 97 4.84 -14.51 12.88
N TYR A 98 5.84 -15.19 13.42
CA TYR A 98 6.60 -14.74 14.59
C TYR A 98 8.08 -15.00 14.40
N SER A 99 8.87 -13.92 14.30
CA SER A 99 10.32 -14.03 14.35
C SER A 99 10.78 -14.42 15.77
N PHE A 100 11.91 -15.12 15.86
CA PHE A 100 12.53 -15.45 17.15
C PHE A 100 12.72 -14.22 18.06
N THR A 101 13.08 -13.08 17.46
CA THR A 101 13.25 -11.80 18.17
C THR A 101 11.94 -11.26 18.75
N PHE A 102 10.80 -11.50 18.09
CA PHE A 102 9.48 -11.12 18.60
C PHE A 102 9.11 -11.92 19.85
N ILE A 103 9.35 -13.24 19.84
CA ILE A 103 9.07 -14.13 20.97
C ILE A 103 9.92 -13.73 22.18
N LEU A 104 11.22 -13.52 21.97
CA LEU A 104 12.15 -13.12 23.02
C LEU A 104 11.74 -11.80 23.70
N ARG A 105 11.39 -10.78 22.89
CA ARG A 105 10.92 -9.49 23.40
C ARG A 105 9.67 -9.63 24.26
N LYS A 106 8.74 -10.52 23.89
CA LYS A 106 7.52 -10.77 24.67
C LYS A 106 7.84 -11.38 26.03
N ILE A 107 8.75 -12.34 26.11
CA ILE A 107 9.16 -12.96 27.39
C ILE A 107 9.83 -11.92 28.29
N ILE A 108 10.78 -11.15 27.77
CA ILE A 108 11.49 -10.10 28.53
C ILE A 108 10.49 -9.04 29.02
N SER A 109 9.58 -8.60 28.15
CA SER A 109 8.57 -7.61 28.50
C SER A 109 7.58 -8.12 29.56
N LEU A 110 7.23 -9.41 29.51
CA LEU A 110 6.34 -10.02 30.49
C LEU A 110 7.00 -10.07 31.88
N LEU A 111 8.22 -10.61 31.95
CA LEU A 111 8.95 -10.76 33.21
C LEU A 111 9.34 -9.41 33.82
N GLY A 112 9.88 -8.50 33.00
CA GLY A 112 10.29 -7.16 33.45
C GLY A 112 9.09 -6.28 33.79
N GLY A 113 8.08 -6.26 32.94
CA GLY A 113 6.87 -5.45 33.14
C GLY A 113 6.08 -5.88 34.37
N PHE A 114 5.91 -7.19 34.59
CA PHE A 114 5.14 -7.71 35.72
C PHE A 114 5.79 -7.35 37.06
N THR A 115 7.11 -7.45 37.16
CA THR A 115 7.85 -7.15 38.39
C THR A 115 7.77 -5.66 38.76
N LEU A 116 7.96 -4.77 37.78
CA LEU A 116 7.84 -3.32 37.99
C LEU A 116 6.42 -2.90 38.33
N MET A 117 5.43 -3.49 37.66
CA MET A 117 4.01 -3.24 37.91
C MET A 117 3.65 -3.64 39.34
N LEU A 118 3.95 -4.87 39.78
CA LEU A 118 3.70 -5.29 41.16
C LEU A 118 4.35 -4.36 42.20
N GLY A 119 5.61 -3.97 41.99
CA GLY A 119 6.29 -3.04 42.90
C GLY A 119 5.57 -1.71 43.04
N PHE A 120 5.11 -1.14 41.92
CA PHE A 120 4.32 0.10 41.91
C PHE A 120 2.97 -0.05 42.62
N PHE A 121 2.26 -1.16 42.35
CA PHE A 121 0.98 -1.46 43.00
C PHE A 121 1.13 -1.66 44.52
N ILE A 122 2.17 -2.34 44.98
CA ILE A 122 2.45 -2.52 46.41
C ILE A 122 2.65 -1.17 47.10
N GLN A 123 3.43 -0.26 46.49
CA GLN A 123 3.67 1.08 47.05
C GLN A 123 2.38 1.91 47.12
N LEU A 124 1.51 1.81 46.12
CA LEU A 124 0.19 2.45 46.13
C LEU A 124 -0.70 1.90 47.25
N ILE A 125 -0.79 0.57 47.38
CA ILE A 125 -1.60 -0.10 48.41
C ILE A 125 -1.10 0.28 49.81
N VAL A 126 0.21 0.26 50.06
CA VAL A 126 0.78 0.65 51.37
C VAL A 126 0.49 2.12 51.69
N LYS A 127 0.64 3.02 50.73
CA LYS A 127 0.29 4.44 50.92
C LYS A 127 -1.20 4.63 51.17
N PHE A 128 -2.06 3.85 50.50
CA PHE A 128 -3.49 3.88 50.71
C PHE A 128 -3.84 3.43 52.12
N ILE A 129 -3.34 2.26 52.57
CA ILE A 129 -3.55 1.71 53.92
C ILE A 129 -3.07 2.70 54.99
N ARG A 130 -1.90 3.33 54.82
CA ARG A 130 -1.38 4.32 55.79
C ARG A 130 -2.20 5.62 55.85
N ARG A 131 -2.98 5.93 54.81
CA ARG A 131 -3.89 7.09 54.78
C ARG A 131 -5.28 6.76 55.34
N LEU A 132 -5.60 5.48 55.59
CA LEU A 132 -6.77 5.16 56.38
C LEU A 132 -6.54 5.64 57.83
N PRO A 133 -7.47 6.41 58.41
CA PRO A 133 -7.39 6.79 59.82
C PRO A 133 -7.38 5.54 60.70
N ARG A 134 -6.49 5.48 61.70
CA ARG A 134 -6.55 4.45 62.75
C ARG A 134 -7.92 4.53 63.42
N THR A 135 -8.80 3.57 63.20
CA THR A 135 -9.79 3.21 64.21
C THR A 135 -9.03 2.57 65.36
N GLU A 136 -8.87 3.31 66.45
CA GLU A 136 -8.45 2.78 67.76
C GLU A 136 -9.25 1.51 68.10
N PRO A 137 -8.61 0.48 68.69
CA PRO A 137 -9.36 -0.64 69.23
C PRO A 137 -10.25 -0.14 70.37
N ILE A 138 -11.54 -0.47 70.27
CA ILE A 138 -12.56 -0.18 71.28
C ILE A 138 -12.12 -0.84 72.59
N THR A 139 -11.79 -0.03 73.60
CA THR A 139 -11.59 -0.46 74.98
C THR A 139 -12.94 -0.86 75.57
N CYS A 140 -13.17 -2.16 75.76
CA CYS A 140 -14.27 -2.65 76.58
C CYS A 140 -13.86 -2.59 78.06
N LYS A 141 -14.53 -1.68 78.77
CA LYS A 141 -14.77 -1.54 80.23
C LYS A 141 -13.76 -2.13 81.22
#